data_AF-A0A1V4HY49-F1
#
_entry.id   AF-A0A1V4HY49-F1
#
_cell.length_a   1.000
_cell.length_b   1.000
_cell.length_c   1.000
_cell.angle_alpha   90.00
_cell.angle_beta   90.00
_cell.angle_gamma   90.00
#
_symmetry.space_group_name_H-M   'P 1'
#
loop_
_entity.id
_entity.type
_entity.pdbx_description
1 polymer ?
#
loop_
_entity_poly.entity_id
_entity_poly.type
_entity_poly.pdbx_seq_one_letter_code
_entity_poly.pdbx_strand_id
1 'polypeptide(L)'
;MSGASKNTAAKLLVDAGKACAAYHAANVRNVKAGRIQVDEIWSFTYAKQRNVATAKEAPEGAGDTWTWTALDADSKLIVSYLVGGRDAEYAMWFMDDLAARLANRVQLTSDGHRAYLEACGRRVRLRCGLCAACEEYGPTLGSPGRYSPAEWTGSKKIRREGNPDIDFVSTSYVERQNLTMRFICAASLA
;
A
#
# COMPACT_ATOMS: atom_id res chain seq x y z
N MET A 1 21.69 -23.82 -6.50
CA MET A 1 21.47 -23.42 -5.09
C MET A 1 22.78 -22.88 -4.53
N SER A 2 22.77 -21.71 -3.90
CA SER A 2 23.95 -20.91 -3.53
C SER A 2 24.86 -21.47 -2.42
N GLY A 3 24.68 -22.73 -1.99
CA GLY A 3 25.44 -23.35 -0.89
C GLY A 3 25.25 -22.72 0.50
N ALA A 4 24.53 -21.60 0.60
CA ALA A 4 24.29 -20.88 1.84
C ALA A 4 23.09 -21.44 2.62
N SER A 5 23.20 -21.42 3.95
CA SER A 5 22.08 -21.78 4.84
C SER A 5 20.91 -20.80 4.68
N LYS A 6 19.69 -21.34 4.55
CA LYS A 6 18.45 -20.54 4.46
C LYS A 6 18.31 -19.55 5.61
N ASN A 7 18.74 -19.93 6.81
CA ASN A 7 18.69 -19.06 7.99
C ASN A 7 19.65 -17.88 7.86
N THR A 8 20.79 -18.06 7.18
CA THR A 8 21.76 -16.98 6.95
C THR A 8 21.22 -16.00 5.91
N ALA A 9 20.65 -16.51 4.83
CA ALA A 9 19.99 -15.68 3.83
C ALA A 9 18.83 -14.87 4.43
N ALA A 10 17.98 -15.50 5.25
CA ALA A 10 16.86 -14.82 5.92
C ALA A 10 17.33 -13.70 6.86
N LYS A 11 18.37 -13.95 7.67
CA LYS A 11 18.96 -12.91 8.53
C LYS A 11 19.48 -11.72 7.73
N LEU A 12 20.19 -11.99 6.64
CA LEU A 12 20.71 -10.95 5.76
C LEU A 12 19.58 -10.11 5.13
N LEU A 13 18.47 -10.75 4.71
CA LEU A 13 17.30 -10.03 4.17
C LEU A 13 16.63 -9.15 5.24
N VAL A 14 16.57 -9.60 6.49
CA VAL A 14 16.06 -8.79 7.61
C VAL A 14 16.96 -7.56 7.84
N ASP A 15 18.27 -7.74 7.84
CA ASP A 15 19.22 -6.64 8.04
C ASP A 15 19.21 -5.65 6.87
N ALA A 16 19.14 -6.16 5.63
CA ALA A 16 18.96 -5.35 4.43
C ALA A 16 17.66 -4.55 4.48
N GLY A 17 16.55 -5.17 4.91
CA GLY A 17 15.26 -4.49 5.07
C GLY A 17 15.33 -3.33 6.06
N LYS A 18 15.98 -3.53 7.22
CA LYS A 18 16.21 -2.46 8.21
C LYS A 18 17.07 -1.33 7.65
N ALA A 19 18.15 -1.67 6.92
CA ALA A 19 19.01 -0.68 6.29
C ALA A 19 18.25 0.13 5.23
N CYS A 20 17.44 -0.52 4.39
CA CYS A 20 16.58 0.15 3.41
C CYS A 20 15.57 1.08 4.07
N ALA A 21 14.93 0.65 5.16
CA ALA A 21 13.99 1.49 5.90
C ALA A 21 14.66 2.72 6.52
N ALA A 22 15.83 2.54 7.16
CA ALA A 22 16.61 3.64 7.72
C ALA A 22 17.08 4.61 6.64
N TYR A 23 17.58 4.09 5.52
CA TYR A 23 18.01 4.90 4.38
C TYR A 23 16.84 5.70 3.79
N HIS A 24 15.69 5.06 3.59
CA HIS A 24 14.49 5.73 3.09
C HIS A 24 14.01 6.82 4.07
N ALA A 25 14.01 6.54 5.37
CA ALA A 25 13.65 7.53 6.39
C ALA A 25 14.61 8.73 6.46
N ALA A 26 15.89 8.55 6.15
CA ALA A 26 16.87 9.63 6.12
C ALA A 26 16.82 10.45 4.82
N ASN A 27 16.63 9.80 3.67
CA ASN A 27 16.84 10.43 2.37
C ASN A 27 15.54 10.89 1.68
N VAL A 28 14.41 10.21 1.91
CA VAL A 28 13.13 10.58 1.29
C VAL A 28 12.43 11.60 2.17
N ARG A 29 12.87 12.85 2.05
CA ARG A 29 12.40 14.02 2.82
C ARG A 29 12.23 15.23 1.90
N ASN A 30 11.35 16.14 2.30
CA ASN A 30 11.04 17.36 1.54
C ASN A 30 10.74 17.10 0.05
N VAL A 31 10.01 16.01 -0.21
CA VAL A 31 9.66 15.57 -1.56
C VAL A 31 8.67 16.57 -2.16
N LYS A 32 9.02 17.12 -3.32
CA LYS A 32 8.12 17.94 -4.11
C LYS A 32 7.37 17.04 -5.08
N ALA A 33 6.09 16.79 -4.80
CA ALA A 33 5.24 15.94 -5.63
C ALA A 33 3.98 16.70 -6.06
N GLY A 34 3.45 16.38 -7.23
CA GLY A 34 2.17 16.92 -7.69
C GLY A 34 1.01 16.00 -7.33
N ARG A 35 1.20 14.70 -7.57
CA ARG A 35 0.14 13.69 -7.58
C ARG A 35 0.62 12.43 -6.87
N ILE A 36 0.00 12.11 -5.74
CA ILE A 36 0.29 10.89 -4.98
C ILE A 36 -0.87 9.92 -5.14
N GLN A 37 -0.54 8.67 -5.49
CA GLN A 37 -1.47 7.55 -5.44
C GLN A 37 -1.14 6.68 -4.24
N VAL A 38 -2.16 6.32 -3.46
CA VAL A 38 -2.02 5.41 -2.32
C VAL A 38 -2.89 4.18 -2.53
N ASP A 39 -2.35 3.03 -2.11
CA ASP A 39 -3.03 1.74 -2.16
C ASP A 39 -2.40 0.79 -1.13
N GLU A 40 -3.11 -0.30 -0.83
CA GLU A 40 -2.63 -1.38 0.01
C GLU A 40 -2.69 -2.75 -0.67
N ILE A 41 -1.64 -3.55 -0.45
CA ILE A 41 -1.58 -4.91 -0.98
C ILE A 41 -1.69 -5.91 0.16
N TRP A 42 -2.62 -6.85 0.01
CA TRP A 42 -2.69 -8.03 0.84
C TRP A 42 -1.59 -9.05 0.51
N SER A 43 -0.94 -9.53 1.56
CA SER A 43 -0.08 -10.72 1.61
C SER A 43 -0.38 -11.49 2.91
N PHE A 44 0.34 -12.59 3.14
CA PHE A 44 0.27 -13.32 4.41
C PHE A 44 1.66 -13.76 4.87
N THR A 45 1.84 -13.79 6.19
CA THR A 45 3.04 -14.34 6.83
C THR A 45 2.69 -15.70 7.42
N TYR A 46 3.45 -16.73 7.05
CA TYR A 46 3.27 -18.13 7.47
C TYR A 46 1.95 -18.80 6.99
N ALA A 47 0.80 -18.25 7.35
CA ALA A 47 -0.51 -18.74 6.93
C ALA A 47 -1.49 -17.56 6.75
N LYS A 48 -2.48 -17.73 5.87
CA LYS A 48 -3.60 -16.76 5.76
C LYS A 48 -4.34 -16.68 7.09
N GLN A 49 -4.87 -15.51 7.46
CA GLN A 49 -5.50 -15.28 8.78
C GLN A 49 -6.50 -16.38 9.18
N ARG A 50 -7.37 -16.79 8.25
CA ARG A 50 -8.38 -17.83 8.49
C ARG A 50 -7.81 -19.22 8.84
N ASN A 51 -6.56 -19.49 8.46
CA ASN A 51 -5.88 -20.76 8.68
C ASN A 51 -4.97 -20.71 9.91
N VAL A 52 -4.72 -19.53 10.50
CA VAL A 52 -3.77 -19.39 11.63
C VAL A 52 -4.20 -20.24 12.82
N ALA A 53 -5.49 -20.27 13.15
CA ALA A 53 -6.02 -21.02 14.30
C ALA A 53 -5.81 -22.54 14.20
N THR A 54 -5.70 -23.08 12.99
CA THR A 54 -5.51 -24.51 12.74
C THR A 54 -4.10 -24.84 12.26
N ALA A 55 -3.24 -23.84 12.12
CA ALA A 55 -1.87 -24.04 11.67
C ALA A 55 -0.98 -24.54 12.81
N LYS A 56 -0.14 -25.51 12.50
CA LYS A 56 0.75 -26.13 13.48
C LYS A 56 1.86 -25.15 13.87
N GLU A 57 1.98 -24.81 15.15
CA GLU A 57 3.07 -23.95 15.65
C GLU A 57 3.12 -22.58 14.93
N ALA A 58 1.95 -21.95 14.71
CA ALA A 58 1.90 -20.63 14.12
C ALA A 58 2.70 -19.63 14.98
N PRO A 59 3.74 -18.97 14.43
CA PRO A 59 4.52 -17.99 15.18
C PRO A 59 3.70 -16.72 15.46
N GLU A 60 4.14 -15.96 16.45
CA GLU A 60 3.62 -14.61 16.69
C GLU A 60 3.80 -13.75 15.42
N GLY A 61 2.72 -13.10 14.97
CA GLY A 61 2.69 -12.35 13.70
C GLY A 61 2.31 -13.18 12.46
N ALA A 62 1.95 -14.45 12.61
CA ALA A 62 1.33 -15.22 11.53
C ALA A 62 -0.07 -14.69 11.20
N GLY A 63 -0.40 -14.61 9.90
CA GLY A 63 -1.69 -14.11 9.44
C GLY A 63 -1.60 -13.20 8.24
N ASP A 64 -2.63 -12.37 8.08
CA ASP A 64 -2.70 -11.40 7.00
C ASP A 64 -1.74 -10.24 7.25
N THR A 65 -1.02 -9.83 6.22
CA THR A 65 -0.04 -8.73 6.26
C THR A 65 -0.32 -7.78 5.12
N TRP A 66 -0.47 -6.50 5.43
CA TRP A 66 -0.80 -5.47 4.45
C TRP A 66 0.39 -4.54 4.23
N THR A 67 0.68 -4.25 2.96
CA THR A 67 1.70 -3.28 2.58
C THR A 67 1.01 -2.05 2.01
N TRP A 68 1.04 -0.96 2.76
CA TRP A 68 0.58 0.36 2.38
C TRP A 68 1.67 1.06 1.58
N THR A 69 1.33 1.66 0.43
CA THR A 69 2.31 2.30 -0.46
C THR A 69 1.80 3.65 -0.95
N ALA A 70 2.64 4.69 -0.87
CA ALA A 70 2.41 5.99 -1.46
C ALA A 70 3.39 6.23 -2.60
N LEU A 71 2.86 6.30 -3.83
CA LEU A 71 3.63 6.47 -5.05
C LEU A 71 3.40 7.87 -5.63
N ASP A 72 4.49 8.57 -5.97
CA ASP A 72 4.40 9.75 -6.81
C ASP A 72 4.16 9.36 -8.28
N ALA A 73 3.07 9.85 -8.86
CA ALA A 73 2.65 9.48 -10.21
C ALA A 73 3.63 10.00 -11.28
N ASP A 74 4.39 11.05 -11.00
CA ASP A 74 5.34 11.63 -11.94
C ASP A 74 6.71 10.94 -11.88
N SER A 75 7.37 10.97 -10.72
CA SER A 75 8.71 10.40 -10.54
C SER A 75 8.74 8.89 -10.35
N LYS A 76 7.58 8.26 -10.08
CA LYS A 76 7.46 6.85 -9.65
C LYS A 76 8.21 6.55 -8.35
N LEU A 77 8.55 7.57 -7.57
CA LEU A 77 9.16 7.40 -6.26
C LEU A 77 8.11 6.88 -5.25
N ILE A 78 8.46 5.85 -4.49
CA ILE A 78 7.72 5.48 -3.29
C ILE A 78 8.06 6.49 -2.19
N VAL A 79 7.14 7.41 -1.94
CA VAL A 79 7.32 8.49 -0.96
C VAL A 79 7.20 7.96 0.46
N SER A 80 6.31 7.01 0.70
CA SER A 80 6.14 6.33 1.99
C SER A 80 5.65 4.91 1.76
N TYR A 81 6.01 4.00 2.66
CA TYR A 81 5.47 2.65 2.74
C TYR A 81 5.40 2.18 4.19
N LEU A 82 4.41 1.35 4.50
CA LEU A 82 4.21 0.77 5.82
C LEU A 82 3.76 -0.69 5.67
N VAL A 83 4.34 -1.60 6.45
CA VAL A 83 3.93 -3.00 6.49
C VAL A 83 3.30 -3.29 7.84
N GLY A 84 2.10 -3.86 7.86
CA GLY A 84 1.43 -4.21 9.11
C GLY A 84 -0.05 -4.54 8.94
N GLY A 85 -0.87 -4.08 9.89
CA GLY A 85 -2.32 -4.30 9.91
C GLY A 85 -3.08 -3.47 8.87
N ARG A 86 -4.37 -3.79 8.69
CA ARG A 86 -5.29 -3.07 7.80
C ARG A 86 -6.32 -2.20 8.55
N ASP A 87 -6.00 -1.80 9.77
CA ASP A 87 -6.89 -1.00 10.61
C ASP A 87 -6.66 0.51 10.41
N ALA A 88 -7.50 1.32 11.06
CA ALA A 88 -7.45 2.77 10.97
C ALA A 88 -6.18 3.38 11.61
N GLU A 89 -5.56 2.69 12.57
CA GLU A 89 -4.34 3.17 13.24
C GLU A 89 -3.14 3.08 12.28
N TYR A 90 -2.98 1.95 11.58
CA TYR A 90 -1.98 1.81 10.53
C TYR A 90 -2.19 2.82 9.39
N ALA A 91 -3.44 3.01 8.97
CA ALA A 91 -3.76 4.02 7.96
C ALA A 91 -3.37 5.44 8.43
N MET A 92 -3.62 5.78 9.70
CA MET A 92 -3.23 7.08 10.26
C MET A 92 -1.71 7.24 10.31
N TRP A 93 -0.97 6.23 10.79
CA TRP A 93 0.50 6.28 10.83
C TRP A 93 1.12 6.44 9.45
N PHE A 94 0.61 5.69 8.47
CA PHE A 94 1.06 5.77 7.08
C PHE A 94 0.82 7.18 6.49
N MET A 95 -0.37 7.74 6.71
CA MET A 95 -0.71 9.06 6.22
C MET A 95 0.08 10.18 6.92
N ASP A 96 0.35 10.06 8.22
CA ASP A 96 1.20 11.00 8.96
C ASP A 96 2.66 10.95 8.48
N ASP A 97 3.21 9.76 8.22
CA ASP A 97 4.56 9.61 7.64
C ASP A 97 4.64 10.21 6.23
N LEU A 98 3.65 9.94 5.37
CA LEU A 98 3.56 10.55 4.04
C LEU A 98 3.54 12.08 4.14
N ALA A 99 2.68 12.64 4.99
CA ALA A 99 2.57 14.09 5.17
C ALA A 99 3.87 14.72 5.68
N ALA A 100 4.61 14.03 6.56
CA ALA A 100 5.90 14.49 7.09
C ALA A 100 7.02 14.51 6.03
N ARG A 101 6.87 13.76 4.94
CA ARG A 101 7.88 13.68 3.86
C ARG A 101 7.65 14.66 2.72
N LEU A 102 6.42 15.16 2.57
CA LEU A 102 6.05 16.09 1.50
C LEU A 102 6.42 17.54 1.84
N ALA A 103 7.03 18.24 0.87
CA ALA A 103 7.39 19.66 0.99
C ALA A 103 6.24 20.62 0.66
N ASN A 104 5.23 20.15 -0.08
CA ASN A 104 4.14 20.97 -0.60
C ASN A 104 2.79 20.25 -0.47
N ARG A 105 1.72 20.97 -0.81
CA ARG A 105 0.40 20.37 -0.95
C ARG A 105 0.28 19.56 -2.23
N VAL A 106 -0.29 18.36 -2.11
CA VAL A 106 -0.43 17.40 -3.22
C VAL A 106 -1.88 17.03 -3.49
N GLN A 107 -2.16 16.55 -4.70
CA GLN A 107 -3.38 15.81 -5.01
C GLN A 107 -3.17 14.34 -4.63
N LEU A 108 -4.00 13.84 -3.71
CA LEU A 108 -3.98 12.45 -3.24
C LEU A 108 -5.13 11.68 -3.88
N THR A 109 -4.83 10.48 -4.41
CA THR A 109 -5.84 9.54 -4.91
C THR A 109 -5.72 8.18 -4.24
N SER A 110 -6.85 7.62 -3.78
CA SER A 110 -6.95 6.25 -3.24
C SER A 110 -8.10 5.48 -3.89
N ASP A 111 -8.14 4.17 -3.67
CA ASP A 111 -9.21 3.26 -4.10
C ASP A 111 -10.54 3.42 -3.31
N GLY A 112 -10.57 4.32 -2.33
CA GLY A 112 -11.74 4.57 -1.49
C GLY A 112 -11.88 3.62 -0.29
N HIS A 113 -10.85 2.87 0.09
CA HIS A 113 -10.90 2.02 1.29
C HIS A 113 -11.27 2.84 2.55
N ARG A 114 -12.25 2.33 3.32
CA ARG A 114 -12.88 3.05 4.45
C ARG A 114 -11.87 3.48 5.53
N ALA A 115 -10.78 2.71 5.72
CA ALA A 115 -9.75 3.07 6.68
C ALA A 115 -9.08 4.42 6.33
N TYR A 116 -8.94 4.77 5.05
CA TYR A 116 -8.45 6.11 4.66
C TYR A 116 -9.45 7.21 4.99
N LEU A 117 -10.76 6.94 4.99
CA LEU A 117 -11.77 7.94 5.33
C LEU A 117 -11.70 8.31 6.82
N GLU A 118 -11.42 7.34 7.68
CA GLU A 118 -11.23 7.54 9.13
C GLU A 118 -9.83 8.12 9.42
N ALA A 119 -8.80 7.68 8.70
CA ALA A 119 -7.42 8.17 8.82
C ALA A 119 -7.18 9.55 8.19
N CYS A 120 -8.05 10.02 7.29
CA CYS A 120 -8.10 11.41 6.81
C CYS A 120 -8.62 12.37 7.91
N GLY A 121 -8.06 12.25 9.11
CA GLY A 121 -8.15 13.21 10.20
C GLY A 121 -7.30 14.47 9.95
N ARG A 122 -7.44 15.44 10.86
CA ARG A 122 -6.97 16.85 10.78
C ARG A 122 -5.60 17.11 10.15
N ARG A 123 -4.60 16.21 10.24
CA ARG A 123 -3.23 16.44 9.74
C ARG A 123 -3.08 16.26 8.23
N VAL A 124 -3.73 15.25 7.66
CA VAL A 124 -3.73 15.02 6.20
C VAL A 124 -4.38 16.19 5.48
N ARG A 125 -5.47 16.74 6.04
CA ARG A 125 -6.14 17.95 5.51
C ARG A 125 -5.23 19.19 5.43
N LEU A 126 -4.17 19.24 6.23
CA LEU A 126 -3.22 20.36 6.26
C LEU A 126 -2.09 20.24 5.22
N ARG A 127 -1.86 19.06 4.61
CA ARG A 127 -0.82 18.87 3.59
C ARG A 127 -1.27 18.15 2.32
N CYS A 128 -2.35 17.39 2.31
CA CYS A 128 -3.04 16.99 1.09
C CYS A 128 -4.03 18.10 0.75
N GLY A 129 -3.80 18.80 -0.36
CA GLY A 129 -4.65 19.93 -0.74
C GLY A 129 -5.96 19.49 -1.36
N LEU A 130 -5.97 18.31 -2.00
CA LEU A 130 -7.02 17.82 -2.85
C LEU A 130 -7.08 16.29 -2.68
N CYS A 131 -8.25 15.73 -2.35
CA CYS A 131 -8.42 14.29 -2.13
C CYS A 131 -9.56 13.77 -3.02
N ALA A 132 -9.26 12.76 -3.83
CA ALA A 132 -10.25 12.03 -4.62
C ALA A 132 -10.12 10.54 -4.34
N ALA A 133 -11.26 9.85 -4.30
CA ALA A 133 -11.32 8.40 -4.28
C ALA A 133 -11.76 7.91 -5.66
N CYS A 134 -11.12 6.87 -6.16
CA CYS A 134 -11.55 6.14 -7.34
C CYS A 134 -12.10 4.79 -6.87
N GLU A 135 -13.42 4.71 -6.67
CA GLU A 135 -14.07 3.45 -6.28
C GLU A 135 -14.36 2.64 -7.55
N GLU A 136 -13.80 1.45 -7.66
CA GLU A 136 -14.14 0.49 -8.72
C GLU A 136 -15.36 -0.33 -8.30
N TYR A 137 -16.36 -0.41 -9.18
CA TYR A 137 -17.53 -1.25 -8.97
C TYR A 137 -17.54 -2.38 -10.01
N GLY A 138 -17.80 -3.61 -9.53
CA GLY A 138 -18.04 -4.81 -10.34
C GLY A 138 -19.00 -5.74 -9.59
N PRO A 139 -20.07 -6.26 -10.21
CA PRO A 139 -20.92 -7.25 -9.57
C PRO A 139 -20.19 -8.59 -9.47
N THR A 140 -20.22 -9.23 -8.31
CA THR A 140 -19.79 -10.63 -8.16
C THR A 140 -20.86 -11.55 -8.74
N LEU A 141 -20.96 -11.64 -10.07
CA LEU A 141 -21.86 -12.61 -10.72
C LEU A 141 -21.24 -14.01 -10.65
N GLY A 142 -21.61 -14.77 -9.61
CA GLY A 142 -21.32 -16.19 -9.48
C GLY A 142 -20.40 -16.55 -8.30
N SER A 143 -20.51 -17.81 -7.84
CA SER A 143 -19.66 -18.37 -6.78
C SER A 143 -18.19 -18.04 -7.05
N PRO A 144 -17.47 -17.40 -6.12
CA PRO A 144 -16.11 -16.93 -6.35
C PRO A 144 -15.18 -18.11 -6.61
N GLY A 145 -14.82 -18.31 -7.88
CA GLY A 145 -13.61 -19.03 -8.25
C GLY A 145 -12.40 -18.31 -7.67
N ARG A 146 -11.46 -19.06 -7.12
CA ARG A 146 -10.34 -18.61 -6.24
C ARG A 146 -9.46 -17.45 -6.76
N TYR A 147 -9.56 -17.05 -8.02
CA TYR A 147 -8.67 -16.07 -8.67
C TYR A 147 -9.30 -15.21 -9.77
N SER A 148 -10.62 -15.21 -9.95
CA SER A 148 -11.23 -14.34 -10.96
C SER A 148 -11.47 -12.94 -10.37
N PRO A 149 -10.87 -11.87 -10.93
CA PRO A 149 -11.27 -10.51 -10.58
C PRO A 149 -12.76 -10.33 -10.89
N ALA A 150 -13.45 -9.46 -10.15
CA ALA A 150 -14.80 -9.04 -10.54
C ALA A 150 -14.74 -8.45 -11.97
N GLU A 151 -15.77 -8.70 -12.79
CA GLU A 151 -15.86 -8.05 -14.09
C GLU A 151 -15.87 -6.54 -13.88
N TRP A 152 -14.90 -5.85 -14.52
CA TRP A 152 -14.79 -4.41 -14.42
C TRP A 152 -16.02 -3.77 -15.07
N THR A 153 -16.90 -3.16 -14.27
CA THR A 153 -18.08 -2.45 -14.80
C THR A 153 -17.93 -0.93 -14.82
N GLY A 154 -16.90 -0.39 -14.15
CA GLY A 154 -16.51 1.01 -14.25
C GLY A 154 -15.83 1.53 -12.98
N SER A 155 -15.28 2.75 -13.07
CA SER A 155 -14.70 3.48 -11.94
C SER A 155 -15.49 4.76 -11.66
N LYS A 156 -15.83 4.98 -10.39
CA LYS A 156 -16.49 6.20 -9.92
C LYS A 156 -15.48 7.10 -9.22
N LYS A 157 -15.25 8.26 -9.82
CA LYS A 157 -14.40 9.31 -9.24
C LYS A 157 -15.23 10.11 -8.24
N ILE A 158 -14.93 9.97 -6.96
CA ILE A 158 -15.59 10.70 -5.87
C ILE A 158 -14.61 11.73 -5.32
N ARG A 159 -14.96 13.00 -5.48
CA ARG A 159 -14.24 14.09 -4.82
C ARG A 159 -14.58 14.09 -3.33
N ARG A 160 -13.57 14.03 -2.47
CA ARG A 160 -13.73 14.11 -1.02
C ARG A 160 -13.38 15.50 -0.49
N GLU A 161 -12.29 16.10 -0.98
CA GLU A 161 -11.82 17.40 -0.49
C GLU A 161 -11.13 18.22 -1.60
N GLY A 162 -11.30 19.54 -1.53
CA GLY A 162 -10.71 20.49 -2.47
C GLY A 162 -11.32 20.45 -3.87
N ASN A 163 -10.56 20.88 -4.88
CA ASN A 163 -10.89 20.82 -6.31
C ASN A 163 -9.82 20.04 -7.11
N PRO A 164 -9.69 18.71 -6.90
CA PRO A 164 -8.73 17.87 -7.64
C PRO A 164 -9.03 17.91 -9.13
N ASP A 165 -7.98 17.82 -9.92
CA ASP A 165 -8.11 17.63 -11.36
C ASP A 165 -8.61 16.20 -11.62
N ILE A 166 -9.83 16.10 -12.15
CA ILE A 166 -10.56 14.84 -12.37
C ILE A 166 -9.83 13.96 -13.39
N ASP A 167 -9.11 14.55 -14.34
CA ASP A 167 -8.40 13.80 -15.38
C ASP A 167 -7.26 12.99 -14.80
N PHE A 168 -6.71 13.43 -13.67
CA PHE A 168 -5.62 12.76 -12.96
C PHE A 168 -6.06 11.88 -11.79
N VAL A 169 -7.36 11.75 -11.54
CA VAL A 169 -7.88 10.81 -10.54
C VAL A 169 -7.82 9.39 -11.13
N SER A 170 -6.76 8.66 -10.78
CA SER A 170 -6.62 7.23 -11.02
C SER A 170 -5.70 6.57 -9.98
N THR A 171 -5.77 5.26 -9.85
CA THR A 171 -4.90 4.39 -9.02
C THR A 171 -3.99 3.49 -9.87
N SER A 172 -4.04 3.64 -11.21
CA SER A 172 -3.39 2.73 -12.14
C SER A 172 -1.87 2.61 -11.99
N TYR A 173 -1.17 3.65 -11.54
CA TYR A 173 0.28 3.58 -11.37
C TYR A 173 0.66 2.82 -10.10
N VAL A 174 -0.04 3.06 -8.99
CA VAL A 174 0.20 2.33 -7.75
C VAL A 174 -0.23 0.87 -7.90
N GLU A 175 -1.34 0.58 -8.58
CA GLU A 175 -1.74 -0.80 -8.90
C GLU A 175 -0.73 -1.52 -9.78
N ARG A 176 -0.19 -0.85 -10.82
CA ARG A 176 0.86 -1.42 -11.65
C ARG A 176 2.12 -1.72 -10.84
N GLN A 177 2.49 -0.84 -9.91
CA GLN A 177 3.59 -1.07 -9.01
C GLN A 177 3.31 -2.24 -8.06
N ASN A 178 2.07 -2.37 -7.60
CA ASN A 178 1.61 -3.44 -6.73
C ASN A 178 1.68 -4.81 -7.43
N LEU A 179 1.34 -4.85 -8.73
CA LEU A 179 1.57 -6.03 -9.56
C LEU A 179 3.07 -6.38 -9.64
N THR A 180 3.94 -5.41 -9.92
CA THR A 180 5.39 -5.63 -9.96
C THR A 180 5.92 -6.20 -8.64
N MET A 181 5.50 -5.62 -7.50
CA MET A 181 5.88 -6.13 -6.18
C MET A 181 5.40 -7.57 -5.95
N ARG A 182 4.17 -7.90 -6.35
CA ARG A 182 3.64 -9.27 -6.24
C ARG A 182 4.47 -10.28 -7.04
N PHE A 183 4.84 -9.96 -8.28
CA PHE A 183 5.61 -10.90 -9.11
C PHE A 183 7.05 -11.06 -8.64
N ILE A 184 7.73 -9.97 -8.24
CA ILE A 184 9.13 -10.04 -7.81
C ILE A 184 9.25 -10.70 -6.43
N CYS A 185 8.38 -10.36 -5.48
CA CYS A 185 8.41 -10.96 -4.15
C CYS A 185 7.92 -12.43 -4.15
N ALA A 186 6.99 -12.81 -5.03
CA ALA A 186 6.58 -14.22 -5.17
C ALA A 186 7.67 -15.09 -5.84
N ALA A 187 8.46 -14.53 -6.76
CA ALA A 187 9.52 -15.26 -7.44
C ALA A 187 10.75 -15.56 -6.57
N SER A 188 10.83 -15.00 -5.36
CA SER A 188 12.00 -15.14 -4.47
C SER A 188 11.87 -16.26 -3.43
N LEU A 189 10.78 -17.05 -3.46
CA LEU A 189 10.49 -18.11 -2.47
C LEU A 189 10.22 -19.50 -3.07
N ALA A 190 10.57 -19.73 -4.34
CA ALA A 190 10.57 -21.06 -4.95
C ALA A 190 11.97 -21.70 -4.93
#